data_AF-A0A7Y2B913-F1
#
_entry.id   AF-A0A7Y2B913-F1
#
_cell.length_a   1.000
_cell.length_b   1.000
_cell.length_c   1.000
_cell.angle_alpha   90.00
_cell.angle_beta   90.00
_cell.angle_gamma   90.00
#
_symmetry.space_group_name_H-M   'P 1'
#
loop_
_entity.id
_entity.type
_entity.pdbx_description
1 polymer ?
#
loop_
_entity_poly.entity_id
_entity_poly.type
_entity_poly.pdbx_seq_one_letter_code
_entity_poly.pdbx_strand_id
1 'polypeptide(L)'
;MIKFLSIVTLSYFLHTVSLAQNSTIHLAEENGDGILILEADINDVQEDDNPRIEFTHDGGYQNSAIGLNIFENGDDNGLFFANNTSARGGMFFATNNEPTGWSNSLIRMTITTTGEVGVGTTNPQEKLQVSNGNVYIEDINNGVIMRAPNGNCFLYKPDNTGQLVSTAITCPN
;
A
#
# COMPACT_ATOMS: atom_id res chain seq x y z
N MET A 1 35.36 48.55 33.14
CA MET A 1 36.03 47.68 32.16
C MET A 1 35.01 46.64 31.72
N ILE A 2 34.40 46.84 30.54
CA ILE A 2 33.30 46.04 30.00
C ILE A 2 33.90 44.74 29.44
N LYS A 3 33.51 43.58 29.97
CA LYS A 3 33.82 42.28 29.37
C LYS A 3 32.63 41.89 28.49
N PHE A 4 32.85 41.88 27.17
CA PHE A 4 31.96 41.22 26.23
C PHE A 4 32.04 39.70 26.46
N LEU A 5 30.91 39.08 26.78
CA LEU A 5 30.74 37.64 26.69
C LEU A 5 30.13 37.37 25.30
N SER A 6 30.92 36.79 24.40
CA SER A 6 30.44 36.29 23.12
C SER A 6 29.55 35.07 23.40
N ILE A 7 28.24 35.21 23.21
CA ILE A 7 27.33 34.08 23.07
C ILE A 7 27.56 33.53 21.67
N VAL A 8 28.26 32.39 21.60
CA VAL A 8 28.22 31.52 20.42
C VAL A 8 26.85 30.85 20.46
N THR A 9 25.94 31.24 19.59
CA THR A 9 24.68 30.53 19.38
C THR A 9 25.00 29.18 18.76
N LEU A 10 24.93 28.13 19.58
CA LEU A 10 25.03 26.75 19.13
C LEU A 10 23.60 26.27 18.86
N SER A 11 23.14 26.36 17.60
CA SER A 11 21.84 25.78 17.23
C SER A 11 22.02 24.26 17.11
N TYR A 12 21.79 23.54 18.20
CA TYR A 12 21.57 22.10 18.09
C TYR A 12 20.16 21.88 17.56
N PHE A 13 20.03 21.61 16.27
CA PHE A 13 18.83 20.97 15.75
C PHE A 13 18.78 19.56 16.35
N LEU A 14 17.71 19.26 17.07
CA LEU A 14 17.45 17.90 17.53
C LEU A 14 17.07 17.09 16.28
N HIS A 15 17.97 16.22 15.83
CA HIS A 15 17.77 15.43 14.60
C HIS A 15 16.87 14.21 14.83
N THR A 16 16.62 13.82 16.08
CA THR A 16 15.81 12.66 16.43
C THR A 16 14.87 12.95 17.59
N VAL A 17 13.60 12.59 17.42
CA VAL A 17 12.62 12.58 18.51
C VAL A 17 12.42 11.12 18.91
N SER A 18 12.88 10.75 20.11
CA SER A 18 12.64 9.44 20.70
C SER A 18 11.53 9.55 21.75
N LEU A 19 10.54 8.68 21.67
CA LEU A 19 9.40 8.66 22.59
C LEU A 19 9.52 7.50 23.58
N ALA A 20 8.97 7.67 24.79
CA ALA A 20 8.98 6.65 25.84
C ALA A 20 8.03 5.47 25.52
N GLN A 21 8.02 4.43 26.36
CA GLN A 21 7.07 3.31 26.19
C GLN A 21 5.61 3.79 26.19
N ASN A 22 4.78 3.15 25.36
CA ASN A 22 3.36 3.47 25.16
C ASN A 22 3.08 4.90 24.66
N SER A 23 4.04 5.53 23.96
CA SER A 23 3.83 6.86 23.39
C SER A 23 2.99 6.86 22.13
N THR A 24 2.31 7.97 21.87
CA THR A 24 1.52 8.20 20.65
C THR A 24 1.93 9.53 20.04
N ILE A 25 2.06 9.58 18.71
CA ILE A 25 2.08 10.83 17.95
C ILE A 25 0.62 11.09 17.52
N HIS A 26 0.02 12.16 18.01
CA HIS A 26 -1.35 12.56 17.66
C HIS A 26 -1.31 13.99 17.10
N LEU A 27 -1.72 14.14 15.83
CA LEU A 27 -1.94 15.43 15.18
C LEU A 27 -3.45 15.65 15.14
N ALA A 28 -3.94 16.71 15.80
CA ALA A 28 -5.37 17.02 15.89
C ALA A 28 -5.61 18.51 15.66
N GLU A 29 -6.67 18.82 14.92
CA GLU A 29 -7.10 20.17 14.55
C GLU A 29 -8.64 20.20 14.63
N GLU A 30 -9.22 21.31 15.12
CA GLU A 30 -10.66 21.41 15.42
C GLU A 30 -11.48 22.14 14.33
N ASN A 31 -10.86 22.90 13.43
CA ASN A 31 -11.48 23.63 12.32
C ASN A 31 -10.51 23.78 11.11
N GLY A 32 -10.34 22.73 10.29
CA GLY A 32 -9.29 22.67 9.27
C GLY A 32 -8.67 21.27 9.06
N ASP A 33 -7.45 21.23 8.51
CA ASP A 33 -6.74 19.99 8.14
C ASP A 33 -5.56 19.70 9.07
N GLY A 34 -5.46 18.47 9.58
CA GLY A 34 -4.25 17.95 10.22
C GLY A 34 -3.34 17.27 9.20
N ILE A 35 -2.16 17.83 8.94
CA ILE A 35 -1.24 17.35 7.89
C ILE A 35 0.07 16.84 8.52
N LEU A 36 0.43 15.58 8.22
CA LEU A 36 1.78 15.06 8.44
C LEU A 36 2.56 15.13 7.12
N ILE A 37 3.55 16.02 7.05
CA ILE A 37 4.45 16.12 5.90
C ILE A 37 5.75 15.39 6.25
N LEU A 38 6.10 14.39 5.46
CA LEU A 38 7.41 13.74 5.47
C LEU A 38 8.09 14.06 4.15
N GLU A 39 9.19 14.78 4.22
CA GLU A 39 9.95 15.23 3.06
C GLU A 39 11.41 14.81 3.28
N ALA A 40 11.94 14.07 2.31
CA ALA A 40 13.37 13.83 2.20
C ALA A 40 13.84 14.57 0.95
N ASP A 41 15.09 15.04 0.99
CA ASP A 41 15.73 15.76 -0.11
C ASP A 41 14.92 16.94 -0.67
N ILE A 42 14.91 18.02 0.12
CA ILE A 42 14.23 19.28 -0.22
C ILE A 42 14.88 20.02 -1.40
N ASN A 43 15.91 19.43 -2.02
CA ASN A 43 16.66 20.03 -3.11
C ASN A 43 16.69 19.06 -4.30
N ASP A 44 16.59 19.58 -5.52
CA ASP A 44 16.48 18.79 -6.76
C ASP A 44 17.84 18.19 -7.19
N VAL A 45 18.58 17.62 -6.22
CA VAL A 45 19.90 17.03 -6.39
C VAL A 45 20.01 15.79 -5.52
N GLN A 46 20.27 14.64 -6.15
CA GLN A 46 20.47 13.34 -5.49
C GLN A 46 19.17 12.71 -4.95
N GLU A 47 18.18 12.63 -5.84
CA GLU A 47 16.79 12.11 -5.68
C GLU A 47 16.61 10.69 -5.11
N ASP A 48 17.68 10.04 -4.64
CA ASP A 48 17.61 8.71 -4.01
C ASP A 48 17.12 8.80 -2.55
N ASP A 49 16.99 10.00 -2.00
CA ASP A 49 16.54 10.27 -0.64
C ASP A 49 14.99 10.28 -0.57
N ASN A 50 14.42 9.30 0.14
CA ASN A 50 12.97 9.08 0.14
C ASN A 50 12.33 9.18 1.53
N PRO A 51 11.21 9.90 1.69
CA PRO A 51 10.46 9.89 2.95
C PRO A 51 9.73 8.56 3.14
N ARG A 52 9.75 8.02 4.38
CA ARG A 52 9.02 6.79 4.72
C ARG A 52 8.53 6.79 6.17
N ILE A 53 7.41 6.11 6.39
CA ILE A 53 7.01 5.60 7.70
C ILE A 53 7.39 4.13 7.73
N GLU A 54 8.22 3.76 8.71
CA GLU A 54 8.75 2.41 8.84
C GLU A 54 8.26 1.78 10.15
N PHE A 55 7.70 0.58 10.06
CA PHE A 55 7.27 -0.24 11.18
C PHE A 55 8.26 -1.40 11.34
N THR A 56 9.02 -1.40 12.42
CA THR A 56 9.98 -2.47 12.75
C THR A 56 9.48 -3.30 13.93
N HIS A 57 9.81 -4.59 13.96
CA HIS A 57 9.62 -5.44 15.14
C HIS A 57 10.97 -5.63 15.88
N ASP A 58 10.94 -6.21 17.08
CA ASP A 58 12.18 -6.53 17.77
C ASP A 58 13.07 -7.45 16.91
N GLY A 59 14.37 -7.16 16.87
CA GLY A 59 15.32 -7.86 16.00
C GLY A 59 15.79 -7.08 14.77
N GLY A 60 15.31 -5.86 14.53
CA GLY A 60 15.88 -4.94 13.52
C GLY A 60 15.45 -5.23 12.09
N TYR A 61 14.39 -6.02 11.89
CA TYR A 61 13.76 -6.20 10.59
C TYR A 61 12.80 -5.03 10.30
N GLN A 62 12.81 -4.56 9.05
CA GLN A 62 11.88 -3.57 8.54
C GLN A 62 10.61 -4.31 8.09
N ASN A 63 9.62 -4.42 8.98
CA ASN A 63 8.48 -5.32 8.79
C ASN A 63 7.42 -4.76 7.85
N SER A 64 7.16 -3.45 7.89
CA SER A 64 6.23 -2.79 6.97
C SER A 64 6.61 -1.35 6.76
N ALA A 65 6.30 -0.79 5.59
CA ALA A 65 6.57 0.60 5.29
C ALA A 65 5.47 1.22 4.42
N ILE A 66 5.30 2.52 4.59
CA ILE A 66 4.57 3.40 3.67
C ILE A 66 5.58 4.46 3.23
N GLY A 67 5.90 4.52 1.93
CA GLY A 67 6.91 5.46 1.45
C GLY A 67 7.07 5.47 -0.06
N LEU A 68 7.88 6.39 -0.55
CA LEU A 68 8.28 6.49 -1.95
C LEU A 68 9.55 5.66 -2.21
N ASN A 69 9.65 5.06 -3.40
CA ASN A 69 10.83 4.33 -3.88
C ASN A 69 11.53 3.43 -2.84
N ILE A 70 10.75 2.71 -2.02
CA ILE A 70 11.27 1.92 -0.87
C ILE A 70 12.09 0.68 -1.29
N PHE A 71 12.28 0.45 -2.59
CA PHE A 71 13.01 -0.70 -3.15
C PHE A 71 14.15 -0.28 -4.09
N GLU A 72 14.46 1.01 -4.23
CA GLU A 72 15.61 1.56 -4.99
C GLU A 72 15.75 1.00 -6.43
N ASN A 73 14.65 0.60 -7.06
CA ASN A 73 14.65 -0.11 -8.36
C ASN A 73 14.16 0.76 -9.54
N GLY A 74 14.45 2.07 -9.51
CA GLY A 74 14.31 2.94 -10.67
C GLY A 74 12.87 3.32 -11.07
N ASP A 75 11.91 3.24 -10.15
CA ASP A 75 10.53 3.72 -10.37
C ASP A 75 10.31 5.06 -9.65
N ASP A 76 10.32 6.16 -10.42
CA ASP A 76 10.06 7.53 -9.95
C ASP A 76 8.67 7.67 -9.29
N ASN A 77 8.60 8.33 -8.12
CA ASN A 77 7.40 8.81 -7.43
C ASN A 77 6.29 7.78 -7.07
N GLY A 78 6.55 6.48 -7.08
CA GLY A 78 5.57 5.46 -6.68
C GLY A 78 5.32 5.43 -5.16
N LEU A 79 4.06 5.55 -4.71
CA LEU A 79 3.67 5.26 -3.32
C LEU A 79 3.58 3.75 -3.10
N PHE A 80 4.39 3.22 -2.21
CA PHE A 80 4.39 1.81 -1.87
C PHE A 80 3.82 1.55 -0.48
N PHE A 81 3.06 0.47 -0.38
CA PHE A 81 2.71 -0.19 0.87
C PHE A 81 3.44 -1.54 0.89
N ALA A 82 4.47 -1.67 1.70
CA ALA A 82 5.24 -2.90 1.81
C ALA A 82 4.95 -3.64 3.11
N ASN A 83 4.90 -4.96 3.02
CA ASN A 83 4.87 -5.87 4.14
C ASN A 83 5.86 -7.01 3.91
N ASN A 84 6.69 -7.29 4.91
CA ASN A 84 7.64 -8.40 4.92
C ASN A 84 7.40 -9.28 6.15
N THR A 85 6.81 -10.46 5.95
CA THR A 85 6.49 -11.42 7.02
C THR A 85 6.71 -12.85 6.53
N SER A 86 7.18 -13.72 7.43
CA SER A 86 7.84 -14.98 7.08
C SER A 86 6.97 -16.24 7.14
N ALA A 87 5.73 -16.20 7.66
CA ALA A 87 4.89 -17.41 7.73
C ALA A 87 3.39 -17.17 7.98
N ARG A 88 3.02 -16.11 8.70
CA ARG A 88 1.63 -15.82 9.09
C ARG A 88 1.42 -14.32 9.00
N GLY A 89 0.90 -13.86 7.87
CA GLY A 89 0.68 -12.45 7.62
C GLY A 89 0.36 -12.17 6.16
N GLY A 90 0.40 -10.90 5.79
CA GLY A 90 -0.03 -10.39 4.51
C GLY A 90 -0.57 -8.99 4.66
N MET A 91 -1.12 -8.45 3.58
CA MET A 91 -1.83 -7.17 3.61
C MET A 91 -3.32 -7.43 3.70
N PHE A 92 -3.98 -6.74 4.62
CA PHE A 92 -5.41 -6.92 4.89
C PHE A 92 -6.12 -5.59 4.84
N PHE A 93 -7.19 -5.52 4.05
CA PHE A 93 -8.09 -4.38 4.03
C PHE A 93 -9.39 -4.80 4.70
N ALA A 94 -9.69 -4.16 5.83
CA ALA A 94 -10.85 -4.48 6.64
C ALA A 94 -11.79 -3.28 6.74
N THR A 95 -13.09 -3.53 6.63
CA THR A 95 -14.12 -2.51 6.79
C THR A 95 -15.25 -3.03 7.65
N ASN A 96 -15.89 -2.09 8.34
CA ASN A 96 -17.14 -2.30 9.04
C ASN A 96 -18.22 -1.42 8.40
N ASN A 97 -19.48 -1.84 8.50
CA ASN A 97 -20.64 -1.03 8.14
C ASN A 97 -21.26 -0.32 9.35
N GLU A 98 -20.70 -0.50 10.55
CA GLU A 98 -21.16 0.13 11.79
C GLU A 98 -20.04 0.97 12.45
N PRO A 99 -20.37 2.10 13.11
CA PRO A 99 -19.40 2.96 13.79
C PRO A 99 -18.98 2.40 15.17
N THR A 100 -18.61 1.12 15.23
CA THR A 100 -18.24 0.42 16.48
C THR A 100 -16.73 0.31 16.71
N GLY A 101 -15.93 1.02 15.92
CA GLY A 101 -14.47 1.02 16.01
C GLY A 101 -13.80 -0.06 15.15
N TRP A 102 -12.52 0.17 14.82
CA TRP A 102 -11.77 -0.62 13.84
C TRP A 102 -11.58 -2.09 14.24
N SER A 103 -11.60 -2.41 15.53
CA SER A 103 -11.45 -3.78 16.04
C SER A 103 -12.63 -4.69 15.68
N ASN A 104 -13.76 -4.12 15.26
CA ASN A 104 -14.95 -4.85 14.81
C ASN A 104 -15.01 -4.98 13.27
N SER A 105 -14.03 -4.47 12.54
CA SER A 105 -13.98 -4.58 11.09
C SER A 105 -13.74 -6.02 10.62
N LEU A 106 -14.35 -6.37 9.49
CA LEU A 106 -14.14 -7.65 8.82
C LEU A 106 -13.17 -7.48 7.65
N ILE A 107 -12.28 -8.44 7.47
CA ILE A 107 -11.37 -8.46 6.31
C ILE A 107 -12.20 -8.63 5.03
N ARG A 108 -12.05 -7.68 4.11
CA ARG A 108 -12.73 -7.67 2.81
C ARG A 108 -11.79 -8.04 1.67
N MET A 109 -10.51 -7.68 1.77
CA MET A 109 -9.47 -8.05 0.82
C MET A 109 -8.21 -8.53 1.56
N THR A 110 -7.58 -9.57 1.02
CA THR A 110 -6.34 -10.15 1.51
C THR A 110 -5.32 -10.24 0.39
N ILE A 111 -4.07 -9.89 0.67
CA ILE A 111 -2.91 -10.23 -0.17
C ILE A 111 -1.98 -11.07 0.69
N THR A 112 -1.81 -12.35 0.35
CA THR A 112 -0.96 -13.28 1.10
C THR A 112 0.52 -13.00 0.87
N THR A 113 1.40 -13.58 1.69
CA THR A 113 2.86 -13.52 1.50
C THR A 113 3.35 -14.17 0.21
N THR A 114 2.53 -15.05 -0.41
CA THR A 114 2.77 -15.67 -1.72
C THR A 114 2.20 -14.85 -2.87
N GLY A 115 1.60 -13.69 -2.58
CA GLY A 115 1.05 -12.76 -3.56
C GLY A 115 -0.28 -13.21 -4.16
N GLU A 116 -1.10 -13.93 -3.40
CA GLU A 116 -2.47 -14.29 -3.80
C GLU A 116 -3.45 -13.23 -3.28
N VAL A 117 -4.37 -12.80 -4.14
CA VAL A 117 -5.37 -11.77 -3.81
C VAL A 117 -6.72 -12.44 -3.58
N GLY A 118 -7.25 -12.30 -2.36
CA GLY A 118 -8.59 -12.72 -1.98
C GLY A 118 -9.54 -11.53 -1.84
N VAL A 119 -10.73 -11.62 -2.39
CA VAL A 119 -11.87 -10.74 -2.11
C VAL A 119 -12.95 -11.56 -1.40
N GLY A 120 -13.29 -11.18 -0.18
CA GLY A 120 -14.23 -11.91 0.68
C GLY A 120 -13.68 -13.21 1.28
N THR A 121 -12.37 -13.46 1.20
CA THR A 121 -11.67 -14.60 1.81
C THR A 121 -10.31 -14.19 2.35
N THR A 122 -9.90 -14.79 3.48
CA THR A 122 -8.58 -14.59 4.09
C THR A 122 -7.56 -15.67 3.70
N ASN A 123 -8.01 -16.71 2.99
CA ASN A 123 -7.19 -17.84 2.57
C ASN A 123 -7.48 -18.14 1.09
N PRO A 124 -7.09 -17.24 0.17
CA PRO A 124 -7.22 -17.51 -1.26
C PRO A 124 -6.48 -18.80 -1.61
N GLN A 125 -7.06 -19.62 -2.49
CA GLN A 125 -6.45 -20.87 -2.97
C GLN A 125 -5.84 -20.74 -4.37
N GLU A 126 -5.96 -19.54 -4.97
CA GLU A 126 -5.49 -19.20 -6.31
C GLU A 126 -4.99 -17.75 -6.31
N LYS A 127 -4.25 -17.35 -7.35
CA LYS A 127 -3.69 -15.99 -7.47
C LYS A 127 -4.72 -14.87 -7.34
N LEU A 128 -5.94 -15.09 -7.81
CA LEU A 128 -7.08 -14.22 -7.58
C LEU A 128 -8.29 -15.09 -7.23
N GLN A 129 -8.89 -14.86 -6.06
CA GLN A 129 -10.12 -15.52 -5.64
C GLN A 129 -11.16 -14.51 -5.16
N VAL A 130 -12.36 -14.58 -5.72
CA VAL A 130 -13.56 -13.92 -5.18
C VAL A 130 -14.41 -14.97 -4.48
N SER A 131 -14.71 -14.77 -3.20
CA SER A 131 -15.52 -15.68 -2.38
C SER A 131 -16.79 -14.98 -1.91
N ASN A 132 -17.89 -15.73 -1.84
CA ASN A 132 -19.19 -15.27 -1.35
C ASN A 132 -19.74 -14.03 -2.08
N GLY A 133 -19.49 -13.91 -3.39
CA GLY A 133 -19.96 -12.81 -4.22
C GLY A 133 -19.77 -13.05 -5.72
N ASN A 134 -20.20 -12.09 -6.53
CA ASN A 134 -20.07 -12.11 -7.98
C ASN A 134 -19.03 -11.09 -8.45
N VAL A 135 -18.41 -11.34 -9.59
CA VAL A 135 -17.65 -10.33 -10.34
C VAL A 135 -18.60 -9.64 -11.31
N TYR A 136 -18.73 -8.32 -11.20
CA TYR A 136 -19.51 -7.49 -12.12
C TYR A 136 -18.58 -6.65 -12.99
N ILE A 137 -18.63 -6.91 -14.30
CA ILE A 137 -17.87 -6.16 -15.32
C ILE A 137 -18.89 -5.30 -16.06
N GLU A 138 -18.90 -3.99 -15.76
CA GLU A 138 -19.95 -3.06 -16.21
C GLU A 138 -19.82 -2.68 -17.69
N ASP A 139 -18.61 -2.39 -18.15
CA ASP A 139 -18.38 -2.00 -19.55
C ASP A 139 -18.55 -3.20 -20.48
N ILE A 140 -19.51 -3.11 -21.39
CA ILE A 140 -19.84 -4.12 -22.41
C ILE A 140 -18.67 -4.48 -23.36
N ASN A 141 -17.64 -3.63 -23.39
CA ASN A 141 -16.44 -3.87 -24.17
C ASN A 141 -15.43 -4.77 -23.44
N ASN A 142 -15.54 -4.88 -22.11
CA ASN A 142 -14.61 -5.61 -21.26
C ASN A 142 -15.11 -7.04 -20.94
N GLY A 143 -14.21 -7.84 -20.37
CA GLY A 143 -14.45 -9.25 -20.07
C GLY A 143 -13.20 -9.93 -19.51
N VAL A 144 -13.12 -11.24 -19.61
CA VAL A 144 -11.95 -12.01 -19.17
C VAL A 144 -11.07 -12.35 -20.37
N ILE A 145 -9.80 -11.98 -20.33
CA ILE A 145 -8.83 -12.37 -21.36
C ILE A 145 -8.16 -13.67 -20.92
N MET A 146 -8.19 -14.70 -21.77
CA MET A 146 -7.48 -15.95 -21.52
C MET A 146 -6.59 -16.32 -22.71
N ARG A 147 -5.37 -16.78 -22.41
CA ARG A 147 -4.42 -17.28 -23.40
C ARG A 147 -4.64 -18.78 -23.62
N ALA A 148 -4.84 -19.18 -24.87
CA ALA A 148 -4.96 -20.57 -25.26
C ALA A 148 -3.57 -21.23 -25.41
N PRO A 149 -3.46 -22.57 -25.37
CA PRO A 149 -2.19 -23.29 -25.49
C PRO A 149 -1.40 -23.03 -26.78
N ASN A 150 -2.06 -22.56 -27.85
CA ASN A 150 -1.41 -22.17 -29.11
C ASN A 150 -0.81 -20.75 -29.07
N GLY A 151 -0.89 -20.06 -27.93
CA GLY A 151 -0.37 -18.71 -27.73
C GLY A 151 -1.34 -17.58 -28.05
N ASN A 152 -2.50 -17.86 -28.66
CA ASN A 152 -3.50 -16.84 -28.98
C ASN A 152 -4.26 -16.40 -27.72
N CYS A 153 -4.62 -15.12 -27.64
CA CYS A 153 -5.47 -14.60 -26.57
C CYS A 153 -6.91 -14.40 -27.06
N PHE A 154 -7.86 -14.64 -26.17
CA PHE A 154 -9.28 -14.48 -26.43
C PHE A 154 -9.91 -13.65 -25.32
N LEU A 155 -10.70 -12.66 -25.71
CA LEU A 155 -11.61 -11.94 -24.82
C LEU A 155 -12.93 -12.73 -24.74
N TYR A 156 -13.32 -13.10 -23.53
CA TYR A 156 -14.57 -13.77 -23.22
C TYR A 156 -15.56 -12.79 -22.60
N LYS A 157 -16.72 -12.62 -23.24
CA LYS A 157 -17.82 -11.78 -22.77
C LYS A 157 -19.18 -12.28 -23.30
N PRO A 158 -20.32 -11.96 -22.67
CA PRO A 158 -21.61 -12.40 -23.15
C PRO A 158 -22.02 -11.68 -24.45
N ASP A 159 -22.80 -12.34 -25.29
CA ASP A 159 -23.56 -11.70 -26.37
C ASP A 159 -24.96 -11.24 -25.90
N ASN A 160 -25.78 -10.69 -26.81
CA ASN A 160 -27.13 -10.21 -26.48
C ASN A 160 -28.10 -11.32 -26.06
N THR A 161 -27.73 -12.59 -26.20
CA THR A 161 -28.52 -13.74 -25.75
C THR A 161 -28.02 -14.29 -24.41
N GLY A 162 -26.94 -13.73 -23.87
CA GLY A 162 -26.27 -14.20 -22.65
C GLY A 162 -25.30 -15.35 -22.89
N GLN A 163 -25.05 -15.74 -24.14
CA GLN A 163 -24.06 -16.76 -24.45
C GLN A 163 -22.65 -16.16 -24.28
N LEU A 164 -21.78 -16.86 -23.55
CA LEU A 164 -20.37 -16.46 -23.48
C LEU A 164 -19.70 -16.69 -24.84
N VAL A 165 -19.26 -15.63 -25.48
CA VAL A 165 -18.57 -15.64 -26.76
C VAL A 165 -17.10 -15.27 -26.59
N SER A 166 -16.24 -15.91 -27.37
CA SER A 166 -14.80 -15.62 -27.42
C SER A 166 -14.47 -14.85 -28.69
N THR A 167 -13.76 -13.73 -28.56
CA THR A 167 -13.19 -13.00 -29.70
C THR A 167 -11.67 -13.05 -29.62
N ALA A 168 -11.01 -13.45 -30.70
CA ALA A 168 -9.55 -13.45 -30.76
C ALA A 168 -9.02 -12.00 -30.68
N ILE A 169 -8.02 -11.77 -29.85
CA ILE A 169 -7.36 -10.48 -29.67
C ILE A 169 -5.84 -10.64 -29.69
N THR A 170 -5.12 -9.54 -29.89
CA THR A 170 -3.70 -9.48 -29.55
C THR A 170 -3.54 -9.65 -28.04
N CYS A 171 -2.62 -10.51 -27.61
CA CYS A 171 -2.34 -10.66 -26.18
C CYS A 171 -1.87 -9.33 -25.59
N PRO A 172 -2.41 -8.91 -24.42
CA PRO A 172 -1.86 -7.80 -23.66
C PRO A 172 -0.38 -8.07 -23.32
N ASN A 173 0.42 -7.01 -23.34
CA ASN A 173 1.83 -7.04 -22.94
C ASN A 173 1.96 -7.06 -21.42
#